data_AF-A0A7X3VIA7-F1
#
_entry.id   AF-A0A7X3VIA7-F1
#
_cell.length_a   1.000
_cell.length_b   1.000
_cell.length_c   1.000
_cell.angle_alpha   90.00
_cell.angle_beta   90.00
_cell.angle_gamma   90.00
#
_symmetry.space_group_name_H-M   'P 1'
#
loop_
_entity.id
_entity.type
_entity.pdbx_description
1 polymer ?
#
loop_
_entity_poly.entity_id
_entity_poly.type
_entity_poly.pdbx_seq_one_letter_code
_entity_poly.pdbx_strand_id
1 'polypeptide(L)'
;MRFQGRVYRAHNPQWSWTPLSGEGARYHGGRFNRRGIPALYTSLNPFTAIREAVPLGRRMQPLTLCAYEVDTEPVFDAQNEYQRAALGWVRACTALVRKLKVCWRLSFQRAS
;
A
#
# COMPACT_ATOMS: atom_id res chain seq x y z
N MET A 1 15.16 -3.43 -0.37
CA MET A 1 15.46 -3.18 1.06
C MET A 1 14.39 -3.86 1.90
N ARG A 2 14.75 -4.63 2.94
CA ARG A 2 13.76 -5.21 3.88
C ARG A 2 13.08 -4.07 4.64
N PHE A 3 11.76 -4.11 4.81
CA PHE A 3 11.04 -3.10 5.60
C PHE A 3 10.43 -3.77 6.83
N GLN A 4 10.73 -3.21 8.01
CA GLN A 4 10.13 -3.65 9.27
C GLN A 4 9.63 -2.43 10.03
N GLY A 5 8.36 -2.44 10.41
CA GLY A 5 7.75 -1.35 11.18
C GLY A 5 6.25 -1.25 11.00
N ARG A 6 5.67 -0.26 11.70
CA ARG A 6 4.24 -0.02 11.71
C ARG A 6 3.77 0.74 10.48
N VAL A 7 2.67 0.28 9.90
CA VAL A 7 1.98 0.96 8.80
C VAL A 7 0.49 1.08 9.09
N TYR A 8 -0.17 1.98 8.38
CA TYR A 8 -1.58 2.30 8.52
C TYR A 8 -2.30 2.11 7.18
N ARG A 9 -3.53 1.57 7.25
CA ARG A 9 -4.43 1.44 6.10
C ARG A 9 -5.81 1.97 6.47
N ALA A 10 -6.32 2.88 5.65
CA ALA A 10 -7.72 3.28 5.69
C ALA A 10 -8.49 2.53 4.58
N HIS A 11 -9.63 1.94 4.92
CA HIS A 11 -10.49 1.25 3.96
C HIS A 11 -11.98 1.38 4.33
N ASN A 12 -12.87 1.03 3.40
CA ASN A 12 -14.30 1.06 3.65
C ASN A 12 -14.69 0.01 4.72
N PRO A 13 -15.50 0.37 5.74
CA PRO A 13 -15.88 -0.53 6.83
C PRO A 13 -16.47 -1.87 6.40
N GLN A 14 -17.07 -1.95 5.22
CA GLN A 14 -17.57 -3.20 4.63
C GLN A 14 -16.47 -4.29 4.50
N TRP A 15 -15.20 -3.90 4.45
CA TRP A 15 -14.06 -4.84 4.35
C TRP A 15 -13.37 -5.13 5.68
N SER A 16 -13.92 -4.66 6.81
CA SER A 16 -13.30 -4.81 8.14
C SER A 16 -13.16 -6.27 8.58
N TRP A 17 -13.97 -7.19 8.02
CA TRP A 17 -13.93 -8.62 8.32
C TRP A 17 -12.74 -9.36 7.66
N THR A 18 -12.10 -8.74 6.65
CA THR A 18 -10.88 -9.24 6.02
C THR A 18 -9.90 -8.08 5.76
N PRO A 19 -9.31 -7.51 6.83
CA PRO A 19 -8.58 -6.24 6.76
C PRO A 19 -7.24 -6.36 5.99
N LEU A 20 -6.72 -7.58 5.85
CA LEU A 20 -5.54 -7.91 5.04
C LEU A 20 -5.89 -8.31 3.60
N SER A 21 -7.16 -8.26 3.21
CA SER A 21 -7.55 -8.58 1.83
C SER A 21 -7.05 -7.53 0.85
N GLY A 22 -6.40 -8.01 -0.22
CA GLY A 22 -5.99 -7.23 -1.38
C GLY A 22 -7.03 -7.21 -2.51
N GLU A 23 -8.23 -7.77 -2.29
CA GLU A 23 -9.23 -8.02 -3.32
C GLU A 23 -9.74 -6.75 -3.99
N GLY A 24 -10.01 -5.69 -3.22
CA GLY A 24 -10.42 -4.41 -3.81
C GLY A 24 -9.39 -3.86 -4.81
N ALA A 25 -8.09 -3.99 -4.49
CA ALA A 25 -7.02 -3.62 -5.40
C ALA A 25 -6.93 -4.58 -6.60
N ARG A 26 -7.20 -5.89 -6.39
CA ARG A 26 -7.26 -6.89 -7.46
C ARG A 26 -8.34 -6.54 -8.49
N TYR A 27 -9.56 -6.23 -8.04
CA TYR A 27 -10.71 -5.94 -8.91
C TYR A 27 -10.53 -4.62 -9.67
N HIS A 28 -10.18 -3.55 -8.98
CA HIS A 28 -10.14 -2.22 -9.59
C HIS A 28 -8.80 -1.89 -10.24
N GLY A 29 -7.72 -2.56 -9.80
CA GLY A 29 -6.35 -2.12 -10.06
C GLY A 29 -6.04 -0.84 -9.29
N GLY A 30 -4.81 -0.38 -9.39
CA GLY A 30 -4.41 0.89 -8.83
C GLY A 30 -3.14 1.40 -9.48
N ARG A 31 -2.64 2.53 -8.99
CA ARG A 31 -1.46 3.16 -9.59
C ARG A 31 -0.25 2.23 -9.65
N PHE A 32 -0.17 1.31 -8.71
CA PHE A 32 0.98 0.44 -8.56
C PHE A 32 0.67 -1.05 -8.62
N ASN A 33 -0.55 -1.44 -8.98
CA ASN A 33 -0.92 -2.83 -9.22
C ASN A 33 -1.86 -2.92 -10.43
N ARG A 34 -1.60 -3.86 -11.33
CA ARG A 34 -2.50 -4.13 -12.46
C ARG A 34 -3.77 -4.81 -11.92
N ARG A 35 -4.89 -4.64 -12.63
CA ARG A 35 -6.10 -5.44 -12.38
C ARG A 35 -5.76 -6.92 -12.44
N GLY A 36 -6.39 -7.72 -11.58
CA GLY A 36 -6.09 -9.14 -11.40
C GLY A 36 -4.97 -9.43 -10.38
N ILE A 37 -4.20 -8.42 -9.95
CA ILE A 37 -3.13 -8.60 -8.94
C ILE A 37 -3.56 -7.97 -7.62
N PRO A 38 -3.73 -8.75 -6.53
CA PRO A 38 -4.06 -8.20 -5.22
C PRO A 38 -2.91 -7.36 -4.67
N ALA A 39 -3.24 -6.28 -3.98
CA ALA A 39 -2.25 -5.40 -3.37
C ALA A 39 -2.81 -4.73 -2.10
N LEU A 40 -1.90 -4.46 -1.17
CA LEU A 40 -2.18 -3.69 0.04
C LEU A 40 -1.60 -2.28 -0.10
N TYR A 41 -2.44 -1.27 0.04
CA TYR A 41 -2.04 0.12 0.06
C TYR A 41 -1.97 0.58 1.51
N THR A 42 -0.78 0.96 1.94
CA THR A 42 -0.50 1.38 3.32
C THR A 42 0.28 2.69 3.35
N SER A 43 0.38 3.30 4.52
CA SER A 43 1.21 4.49 4.75
C SER A 43 1.90 4.42 6.11
N LEU A 44 3.06 5.06 6.27
CA LEU A 44 3.69 5.23 7.58
C LEU A 44 2.96 6.27 8.46
N ASN A 45 2.12 7.10 7.86
CA ASN A 45 1.38 8.14 8.57
C ASN A 45 -0.13 7.85 8.47
N PRO A 46 -0.86 7.78 9.60
CA PRO A 46 -2.30 7.50 9.60
C PRO A 46 -3.11 8.56 8.85
N PHE A 47 -2.73 9.85 8.93
CA PHE A 47 -3.41 10.92 8.22
C PHE A 47 -3.23 10.80 6.71
N THR A 48 -2.05 10.37 6.25
CA THR A 48 -1.82 10.09 4.84
C THR A 48 -2.68 8.91 4.38
N ALA A 49 -2.82 7.85 5.19
CA ALA A 49 -3.70 6.73 4.85
C ALA A 49 -5.16 7.19 4.68
N ILE A 50 -5.66 8.03 5.60
CA ILE A 50 -7.01 8.60 5.52
C ILE A 50 -7.20 9.45 4.26
N ARG A 51 -6.28 10.38 4.00
CA ARG A 51 -6.36 11.27 2.83
C ARG A 51 -6.40 10.52 1.51
N GLU A 52 -5.77 9.35 1.45
CA GLU A 52 -5.73 8.53 0.23
C GLU A 52 -6.95 7.63 0.06
N ALA A 53 -7.65 7.32 1.16
CA ALA A 53 -8.94 6.65 1.10
C ALA A 53 -10.10 7.61 0.74
N VAL A 54 -9.87 8.92 0.83
CA VAL A 54 -10.86 9.96 0.50
C VAL A 54 -10.42 10.71 -0.77
N PRO A 55 -10.99 10.39 -1.95
CA PRO A 55 -10.66 11.09 -3.19
C PRO A 55 -10.92 12.60 -3.09
N LEU A 56 -10.03 13.40 -3.70
CA LEU A 56 -10.19 14.85 -3.76
C LEU A 56 -11.54 15.22 -4.40
N GLY A 57 -12.27 16.14 -3.77
CA GLY A 57 -13.58 16.60 -4.24
C GLY A 57 -14.75 15.68 -3.86
N ARG A 58 -14.52 14.61 -3.09
CA ARG A 58 -15.60 13.78 -2.52
C ARG A 58 -15.74 14.01 -1.01
N ARG A 59 -16.98 13.90 -0.51
CA ARG A 59 -17.26 13.90 0.92
C ARG A 59 -16.60 12.69 1.57
N MET A 60 -16.04 12.89 2.75
CA MET A 60 -15.50 11.81 3.57
C MET A 60 -16.64 10.84 3.92
N GLN A 61 -16.51 9.60 3.46
CA GLN A 61 -17.38 8.51 3.87
C GLN A 61 -16.79 7.85 5.12
N PRO A 62 -17.61 7.12 5.91
CA PRO A 62 -17.10 6.28 6.99
C PRO A 62 -15.94 5.40 6.50
N LEU A 63 -14.85 5.39 7.27
CA LEU A 63 -13.64 4.63 6.97
C LEU A 63 -13.18 3.90 8.24
N THR A 64 -12.61 2.72 8.06
CA THR A 64 -11.92 1.96 9.10
C THR A 64 -10.43 2.19 8.93
N LEU A 65 -9.77 2.67 9.99
CA LEU A 65 -8.31 2.81 10.06
C LEU A 65 -7.74 1.63 10.83
N CYS A 66 -6.81 0.90 10.21
CA CYS A 66 -6.08 -0.20 10.83
C CYS A 66 -4.59 0.10 10.88
N ALA A 67 -3.95 -0.28 11.98
CA ALA A 67 -2.50 -0.33 12.11
C ALA A 67 -2.02 -1.78 11.98
N TYR A 68 -0.92 -1.99 11.27
CA TYR A 68 -0.28 -3.29 11.12
C TYR A 68 1.19 -3.19 11.47
N GLU A 69 1.69 -4.18 12.20
CA GLU A 69 3.12 -4.45 12.22
C GLU A 69 3.48 -5.23 10.98
N VAL A 70 4.48 -4.75 10.26
CA VAL A 70 4.90 -5.30 8.98
C VAL A 70 6.36 -5.70 9.08
N ASP A 71 6.64 -6.87 8.55
CA ASP A 71 7.97 -7.37 8.29
C ASP A 71 7.95 -8.02 6.91
N THR A 72 8.65 -7.41 5.95
CA THR A 72 8.59 -7.85 4.56
C THR A 72 9.95 -8.21 4.01
N GLU A 73 9.92 -9.13 3.04
CA GLU A 73 10.98 -9.29 2.06
C GLU A 73 11.42 -7.96 1.42
N PRO A 74 12.61 -7.92 0.78
CA PRO A 74 13.11 -6.72 0.15
C PRO A 74 12.09 -6.07 -0.80
N VAL A 75 11.65 -4.86 -0.44
CA VAL A 75 10.79 -4.02 -1.26
C VAL A 75 11.62 -3.03 -2.08
N PHE A 76 11.05 -2.64 -3.22
CA PHE A 76 11.56 -1.55 -4.03
C PHE A 76 11.30 -0.21 -3.33
N ASP A 77 12.36 0.57 -3.16
CA ASP A 77 12.29 1.91 -2.60
C ASP A 77 12.32 2.96 -3.72
N ALA A 78 11.15 3.54 -3.99
CA ALA A 78 11.02 4.61 -4.97
C ALA A 78 11.71 5.92 -4.56
N GLN A 79 12.11 6.08 -3.29
CA GLN A 79 12.87 7.25 -2.83
C GLN A 79 14.37 7.10 -3.09
N ASN A 80 14.85 5.87 -3.31
CA ASN A 80 16.23 5.59 -3.65
C ASN A 80 16.53 5.91 -5.13
N GLU A 81 17.45 6.85 -5.36
CA GLU A 81 17.77 7.33 -6.71
C GLU A 81 18.39 6.25 -7.59
N TYR A 82 19.24 5.40 -7.01
CA TYR A 82 19.88 4.30 -7.72
C TYR A 82 18.86 3.24 -8.16
N GLN A 83 17.92 2.88 -7.29
CA GLN A 83 16.88 1.92 -7.63
C GLN A 83 15.93 2.48 -8.69
N ARG A 84 15.60 3.77 -8.63
CA ARG A 84 14.80 4.43 -9.69
C ARG A 84 15.52 4.38 -11.04
N ALA A 85 16.80 4.72 -11.08
CA ALA A 85 17.60 4.73 -12.30
C ALA A 85 17.69 3.32 -12.92
N ALA A 86 17.95 2.30 -12.10
CA ALA A 86 18.08 0.91 -12.53
C ALA A 86 16.79 0.34 -13.17
N LEU A 87 15.61 0.85 -12.78
CA LEU A 87 14.31 0.38 -13.29
C LEU A 87 13.67 1.35 -14.29
N GLY A 88 14.38 2.41 -14.70
CA GLY A 88 13.84 3.42 -15.64
C GLY A 88 12.68 4.26 -15.09
N TRP A 89 12.60 4.44 -13.76
CA TRP A 89 11.52 5.22 -13.14
C TRP A 89 11.77 6.73 -13.27
N VAL A 90 10.89 7.45 -13.99
CA VAL A 90 10.99 8.90 -14.23
C VAL A 90 10.48 9.72 -13.03
N ARG A 91 11.04 10.91 -12.78
CA ARG A 91 10.68 11.81 -11.66
C ARG A 91 9.17 12.13 -11.56
N ALA A 92 8.44 12.22 -12.67
CA ALA A 92 6.99 12.41 -12.67
C ALA A 92 6.22 11.26 -11.97
N CYS A 93 6.75 10.03 -12.03
CA CYS A 93 6.21 8.89 -11.28
C CYS A 93 6.46 9.04 -9.77
N THR A 94 7.61 9.62 -9.41
CA THR A 94 8.14 9.74 -8.03
C THR A 94 7.40 10.77 -7.17
N ALA A 95 7.04 11.93 -7.75
CA ALA A 95 6.34 13.01 -7.01
C ALA A 95 4.98 12.58 -6.42
N LEU A 96 4.40 11.51 -6.97
CA LEU A 96 3.10 10.98 -6.58
C LEU A 96 3.26 9.64 -5.79
N VAL A 97 4.51 9.27 -5.44
CA VAL A 97 4.90 8.17 -4.53
C VAL A 97 5.26 8.76 -3.15
N ARG A 98 4.36 9.53 -2.55
CA ARG A 98 4.37 9.75 -1.09
C ARG A 98 3.69 8.62 -0.32
N LYS A 99 3.34 7.54 -1.02
CA LYS A 99 2.75 6.32 -0.47
C LYS A 99 3.87 5.29 -0.33
N LEU A 100 4.21 4.93 0.90
CA LEU A 100 5.03 3.75 1.11
C LEU A 100 4.28 2.55 0.53
N LYS A 101 4.88 1.97 -0.50
CA LYS A 101 4.40 0.77 -1.12
C LYS A 101 5.14 -0.40 -0.50
N VAL A 102 4.48 -1.11 0.41
CA VAL A 102 4.93 -2.44 0.81
C VAL A 102 4.32 -3.43 -0.18
N CYS A 103 5.12 -3.84 -1.17
CA CYS A 103 4.72 -4.88 -2.12
C CYS A 103 4.98 -6.24 -1.47
N TRP A 104 3.95 -6.91 -0.97
CA TRP A 104 4.07 -8.27 -0.43
C TRP A 104 4.26 -9.31 -1.55
N ARG A 105 5.20 -10.23 -1.33
CA ARG A 105 5.10 -11.65 -1.72
C ARG A 105 5.19 -12.43 -0.41
N LEU A 106 4.05 -12.85 0.15
CA LEU A 106 4.02 -13.69 1.35
C LEU A 106 4.40 -15.12 0.98
N SER A 107 5.57 -15.55 1.44
CA SER A 107 5.87 -16.96 1.66
C SER A 107 5.20 -17.35 2.98
N PHE A 108 4.14 -18.16 2.93
CA PHE A 108 3.56 -18.75 4.14
C PHE A 108 4.56 -19.76 4.73
N GLN A 109 5.05 -19.52 5.95
CA GLN A 109 5.37 -20.63 6.84
C GLN A 109 4.09 -20.97 7.60
N ARG A 110 3.59 -22.20 7.37
CA ARG A 110 2.53 -22.79 8.20
C ARG A 110 3.00 -22.74 9.66
N ALA A 111 2.18 -22.14 10.52
CA ALA A 111 2.30 -22.39 11.95
C ALA A 111 1.87 -23.84 12.20
N SER A 112 2.77 -24.59 12.84
CA SER A 112 2.58 -25.95 13.32
C SER A 112 1.48 -26.07 14.36
#